data_AF-A0A2T7D0U1-F1
#
_entry.id   AF-A0A2T7D0U1-F1
#
_cell.length_a   1.000
_cell.length_b   1.000
_cell.length_c   1.000
_cell.angle_alpha   90.00
_cell.angle_beta   90.00
_cell.angle_gamma   90.00
#
_symmetry.space_group_name_H-M   'P 1'
#
loop_
_entity.id
_entity.type
_entity.pdbx_description
1 polymer ?
#
loop_
_entity_poly.entity_id
_entity_poly.type
_entity_poly.pdbx_seq_one_letter_code
_entity_poly.pdbx_strand_id
1 'polypeptide(L)'
;MGMVSLNRLMFKHKERRRRRRVRNGLITSVSQENESLCQEIDQSQSGEMSRYSGPDLPEDIWCHIHSLLPLRDSARSACVSYTFLHSWRRYPKLTFTEEALGLKQMEGQKTGVDFTNRVDHILKNHSGTGVKILKLAVPLYRNVSSCHLTSWLQNAITPGIEEVNLTLHSEFMEEYNFPCSILHNGCGNSILYLRLTYCAFRPTSGSDCLRSLTKLDLYKVSITGDELGCLISNTFALEKLMLGQCNELICLKIPFWLERLSFVDLTWCRMLQVIESAAPNLSTFKLIGDPVQMSFGISSQVKNLNVGFSFKPNILSYAITKLPSVFPHLETLILSSMSEMIDTPMVADKFLHLKHLKIFLSILYDSWSPAYDFLSLVSFLDASPQLETFLLSTSG
;
A
#
# COMPACT_ATOMS: atom_id res chain seq x y z
N MET A 1 -14.89 9.45 56.08
CA MET A 1 -15.87 10.42 55.51
C MET A 1 -15.51 10.67 54.05
N GLY A 2 -16.26 10.12 53.10
CA GLY A 2 -15.95 10.30 51.67
C GLY A 2 -16.81 9.52 50.66
N MET A 3 -17.84 8.81 51.09
CA MET A 3 -18.71 8.01 50.19
C MET A 3 -20.20 8.45 50.17
N VAL A 4 -20.53 9.62 50.75
CA VAL A 4 -21.91 10.14 50.78
C VAL A 4 -22.17 11.27 49.77
N SER A 5 -21.13 11.75 49.07
CA SER A 5 -21.24 12.90 48.14
C SER A 5 -21.56 12.53 46.68
N LEU A 6 -21.47 11.24 46.30
CA LEU A 6 -21.71 10.78 44.92
C LEU A 6 -23.17 10.37 44.62
N ASN A 7 -23.97 10.06 45.65
CA ASN A 7 -25.38 9.67 45.48
C ASN A 7 -26.36 10.86 45.38
N ARG A 8 -25.92 12.11 45.61
CA ARG A 8 -26.77 13.31 45.48
C ARG A 8 -26.76 13.95 44.08
N LEU A 9 -25.83 13.56 43.19
CA LEU A 9 -25.76 14.08 41.81
C LEU A 9 -26.54 13.22 40.81
N MET A 10 -26.79 11.94 41.11
CA MET A 10 -27.58 11.05 40.23
C MET A 10 -29.10 11.20 40.34
N PHE A 11 -29.64 11.91 41.34
CA PHE A 11 -31.09 12.13 41.47
C PHE A 11 -31.58 13.41 40.75
N LYS A 12 -30.74 14.43 40.53
CA LYS A 12 -31.14 15.70 39.88
C LYS A 12 -31.16 15.65 38.34
N HIS A 13 -30.55 14.65 37.70
CA HIS A 13 -30.52 14.55 36.24
C HIS A 13 -31.72 13.77 35.64
N LYS A 14 -32.47 13.03 36.46
CA LYS A 14 -33.62 12.22 36.01
C LYS A 14 -34.95 12.99 36.02
N GLU A 15 -35.07 14.09 36.76
CA GLU A 15 -36.28 14.94 36.79
C GLU A 15 -36.32 16.02 35.70
N ARG A 16 -35.17 16.48 35.17
CA ARG A 16 -35.14 17.49 34.09
C ARG A 16 -35.52 16.94 32.70
N ARG A 17 -35.50 15.62 32.49
CA ARG A 17 -35.96 14.98 31.24
C ARG A 17 -37.47 14.69 31.19
N ARG A 18 -38.21 14.88 32.29
CA ARG A 18 -39.67 14.66 32.34
C ARG A 18 -40.53 15.92 32.19
N ARG A 19 -39.95 17.12 32.06
CA ARG A 19 -40.70 18.40 31.96
C ARG A 19 -40.63 19.13 30.62
N ARG A 20 -40.12 18.52 29.54
CA ARG A 20 -40.16 19.11 28.18
C ARG A 20 -40.91 18.27 27.13
N ARG A 21 -41.58 17.20 27.55
CA ARG A 21 -42.59 16.50 26.76
C ARG A 21 -43.91 16.69 27.50
N VAL A 22 -44.70 17.69 27.10
CA VAL A 22 -46.16 17.90 27.30
C VAL A 22 -46.43 19.41 27.19
N ARG A 23 -47.25 19.78 26.19
CA ARG A 23 -47.68 21.09 25.65
C ARG A 23 -47.11 21.31 24.24
N ASN A 24 -47.86 21.33 23.15
CA ASN A 24 -49.30 21.32 22.91
C ASN A 24 -49.56 20.58 21.58
N GLY A 25 -50.71 19.91 21.50
CA GLY A 25 -51.21 19.31 20.26
C GLY A 25 -52.12 20.25 19.46
N LEU A 26 -52.29 19.86 18.19
CA LEU A 26 -53.37 20.08 17.22
C LEU A 26 -53.91 21.50 16.98
N ILE A 27 -53.94 21.92 15.71
CA ILE A 27 -55.13 21.98 14.85
C ILE A 27 -54.69 22.21 13.37
N THR A 28 -55.62 21.92 12.47
CA THR A 28 -55.64 21.48 11.06
C THR A 28 -55.31 22.46 9.92
N SER A 29 -54.88 21.84 8.80
CA SER A 29 -54.95 22.16 7.35
C SER A 29 -55.48 23.52 6.84
N VAL A 30 -54.79 24.10 5.84
CA VAL A 30 -55.14 24.17 4.39
C VAL A 30 -54.05 24.98 3.64
N SER A 31 -54.00 24.74 2.32
CA SER A 31 -53.00 24.98 1.26
C SER A 31 -52.78 26.41 0.73
N GLN A 32 -51.61 26.56 0.08
CA GLN A 32 -51.24 27.42 -1.08
C GLN A 32 -51.34 28.94 -0.94
N GLU A 33 -50.21 29.67 -1.04
CA GLU A 33 -49.66 30.31 -2.25
C GLU A 33 -48.46 31.23 -1.89
N ASN A 34 -47.46 31.21 -2.78
CA ASN A 34 -46.53 32.23 -3.26
C ASN A 34 -46.06 33.45 -2.42
N GLU A 35 -44.80 33.78 -2.74
CA GLU A 35 -44.15 35.09 -2.81
C GLU A 35 -43.34 35.66 -1.62
N SER A 36 -42.11 35.98 -2.00
CA SER A 36 -41.11 36.90 -1.45
C SER A 36 -41.60 38.04 -0.56
N LEU A 37 -40.85 38.35 0.51
CA LEU A 37 -40.06 39.58 0.62
C LEU A 37 -39.29 39.65 1.95
N CYS A 38 -38.28 40.52 1.91
CA CYS A 38 -37.19 40.70 2.85
C CYS A 38 -37.58 41.28 4.23
N GLN A 39 -36.62 41.10 5.15
CA GLN A 39 -36.34 41.90 6.36
C GLN A 39 -37.39 41.88 7.48
N GLU A 40 -37.01 41.36 8.65
CA GLU A 40 -36.62 42.24 9.75
C GLU A 40 -35.93 41.49 10.90
N ILE A 41 -35.14 42.29 11.60
CA ILE A 41 -34.21 41.97 12.67
C ILE A 41 -34.98 41.58 13.92
N ASP A 42 -34.59 40.50 14.58
CA ASP A 42 -34.85 40.38 16.01
C ASP A 42 -33.66 39.76 16.74
N GLN A 43 -32.92 40.64 17.41
CA GLN A 43 -31.80 40.30 18.27
C GLN A 43 -32.35 39.74 19.58
N SER A 44 -32.24 38.43 19.78
CA SER A 44 -32.33 37.84 21.12
C SER A 44 -30.99 37.23 21.52
N GLN A 45 -30.35 37.90 22.48
CA GLN A 45 -29.10 37.49 23.11
C GLN A 45 -29.27 36.10 23.75
N SER A 46 -28.65 35.10 23.14
CA SER A 46 -28.34 33.82 23.77
C SER A 46 -26.85 33.60 23.60
N GLY A 47 -26.11 33.55 24.72
CA GLY A 47 -24.66 33.60 24.78
C GLY A 47 -23.94 32.86 23.65
N GLU A 48 -23.44 33.63 22.68
CA GLU A 48 -22.51 33.14 21.69
C GLU A 48 -21.17 32.89 22.40
N MET A 49 -20.80 31.61 22.45
CA MET A 49 -19.42 31.23 22.67
C MET A 49 -18.67 31.69 21.42
N SER A 50 -18.19 32.94 21.42
CA SER A 50 -17.40 33.54 20.34
C SER A 50 -16.23 32.61 20.03
N ARG A 51 -16.36 31.81 18.98
CA ARG A 51 -15.27 30.96 18.48
C ARG A 51 -14.30 31.91 17.82
N TYR A 52 -13.03 31.81 18.21
CA TYR A 52 -11.93 32.61 17.69
C TYR A 52 -11.94 32.59 16.15
N SER A 53 -12.23 33.74 15.54
CA SER A 53 -11.98 33.99 14.13
C SER A 53 -10.47 34.15 14.00
N GLY A 54 -9.79 33.10 13.55
CA GLY A 54 -8.35 33.14 13.29
C GLY A 54 -7.95 34.23 12.29
N PRO A 55 -6.65 34.38 11.98
CA PRO A 55 -6.21 35.35 10.98
C PRO A 55 -6.93 35.14 9.64
N ASP A 56 -7.29 36.24 8.96
CA ASP A 56 -7.91 36.23 7.63
C ASP A 56 -6.89 35.77 6.56
N LEU A 57 -6.63 34.47 6.54
CA LEU A 57 -5.87 33.81 5.49
C LEU A 57 -6.84 33.22 4.45
N PRO A 58 -6.50 33.28 3.16
CA PRO A 58 -7.19 32.57 2.09
C PRO A 58 -7.40 31.06 2.38
N GLU A 59 -8.50 30.50 1.89
CA GLU A 59 -8.91 29.10 2.16
C GLU A 59 -7.88 28.07 1.67
N ASP A 60 -7.18 28.38 0.58
CA ASP A 60 -6.09 27.56 0.03
C ASP A 60 -4.87 27.50 0.95
N ILE A 61 -4.51 28.61 1.62
CA ILE A 61 -3.44 28.63 2.61
C ILE A 61 -3.84 27.78 3.83
N TRP A 62 -5.08 27.87 4.29
CA TRP A 62 -5.58 27.03 5.39
C TRP A 62 -5.57 25.54 5.03
N CYS A 63 -6.03 25.17 3.83
CA CYS A 63 -5.97 23.80 3.35
C CYS A 63 -4.52 23.30 3.26
N HIS A 64 -3.60 24.15 2.82
CA HIS A 64 -2.17 23.82 2.76
C HIS A 64 -1.61 23.57 4.17
N ILE A 65 -1.79 24.50 5.13
CA ILE A 65 -1.34 24.33 6.51
C ILE A 65 -1.89 23.03 7.11
N HIS A 66 -3.19 22.77 6.92
CA HIS A 66 -3.80 21.53 7.39
C HIS A 66 -3.16 20.29 6.79
N SER A 67 -2.86 20.30 5.49
CA SER A 67 -2.23 19.17 4.78
C SER A 67 -0.85 18.77 5.33
N LEU A 68 -0.22 19.66 6.12
CA LEU A 68 1.06 19.41 6.79
C LEU A 68 0.89 18.79 8.19
N LEU A 69 -0.30 18.90 8.80
CA LEU A 69 -0.59 18.33 10.11
C LEU A 69 -0.88 16.82 10.01
N PRO A 70 -0.56 16.02 11.03
CA PRO A 70 -1.05 14.64 11.13
C PRO A 70 -2.58 14.60 11.13
N LEU A 71 -3.16 13.48 10.65
CA LEU A 71 -4.63 13.28 10.57
C LEU A 71 -5.33 13.67 11.88
N ARG A 72 -4.80 13.21 13.01
CA ARG A 72 -5.38 13.44 14.35
C ARG A 72 -5.38 14.91 14.74
N ASP A 73 -4.33 15.64 14.41
CA ASP A 73 -4.20 17.04 14.80
C ASP A 73 -5.04 17.94 13.87
N SER A 74 -5.08 17.61 12.58
CA SER A 74 -6.02 18.22 11.62
C SER A 74 -7.49 18.03 12.05
N ALA A 75 -7.85 16.82 12.53
CA ALA A 75 -9.18 16.55 13.09
C ALA A 75 -9.49 17.35 14.35
N ARG A 76 -8.49 17.58 15.23
CA ARG A 76 -8.65 18.36 16.46
C ARG A 76 -8.85 19.85 16.16
N SER A 77 -8.11 20.39 15.20
CA SER A 77 -8.28 21.79 14.78
C SER A 77 -9.68 22.08 14.26
N ALA A 78 -10.41 21.08 13.74
CA ALA A 78 -11.80 21.23 13.32
C ALA A 78 -12.75 21.70 14.43
N CYS A 79 -12.37 21.53 15.71
CA CYS A 79 -13.15 22.02 16.85
C CYS A 79 -12.97 23.53 17.12
N VAL A 80 -11.95 24.16 16.54
CA VAL A 80 -11.54 25.53 16.87
C VAL A 80 -12.37 26.56 16.09
N SER A 81 -12.66 26.31 14.81
CA SER A 81 -13.43 27.23 13.97
C SER A 81 -14.19 26.49 12.85
N TYR A 82 -15.11 27.19 12.20
CA TYR A 82 -15.81 26.67 11.02
C TYR A 82 -14.87 26.51 9.82
N THR A 83 -13.91 27.42 9.65
CA THR A 83 -12.88 27.33 8.60
C THR A 83 -12.05 26.05 8.74
N PHE A 84 -11.60 25.73 9.94
CA PHE A 84 -10.87 24.50 10.21
C PHE A 84 -11.72 23.23 10.04
N LEU A 85 -13.02 23.30 10.39
CA LEU A 85 -13.94 22.20 10.10
C LEU A 85 -14.09 21.97 8.59
N HIS A 86 -14.15 23.04 7.79
CA HIS A 86 -14.18 22.94 6.33
C HIS A 86 -12.89 22.34 5.76
N SER A 87 -11.73 22.80 6.20
CA SER A 87 -10.44 22.23 5.80
C SER A 87 -10.34 20.75 6.17
N TRP A 88 -10.84 20.35 7.34
CA TRP A 88 -10.89 18.94 7.76
C TRP A 88 -11.77 18.08 6.84
N ARG A 89 -12.91 18.60 6.37
CA ARG A 89 -13.82 17.88 5.45
C ARG A 89 -13.26 17.70 4.03
N ARG A 90 -12.15 18.36 3.70
CA ARG A 90 -11.42 18.27 2.41
C ARG A 90 -9.96 17.84 2.63
N TYR A 91 -9.69 17.20 3.76
CA TYR A 91 -8.33 16.91 4.17
C TYR A 91 -7.67 15.89 3.23
N PRO A 92 -6.52 16.21 2.61
CA PRO A 92 -6.00 15.42 1.48
C PRO A 92 -5.35 14.09 1.86
N LYS A 93 -5.02 13.85 3.14
CA LYS A 93 -4.18 12.71 3.58
C LYS A 93 -4.89 11.81 4.59
N LEU A 94 -5.79 10.95 4.12
CA LEU A 94 -6.54 10.04 4.98
C LEU A 94 -5.70 8.82 5.37
N THR A 95 -5.20 8.79 6.61
CA THR A 95 -4.39 7.69 7.15
C THR A 95 -5.11 6.97 8.29
N PHE A 96 -5.75 5.85 7.98
CA PHE A 96 -6.48 5.00 8.91
C PHE A 96 -5.58 3.85 9.39
N THR A 97 -4.82 4.12 10.44
CA THR A 97 -4.09 3.13 11.24
C THR A 97 -4.50 3.26 12.70
N GLU A 98 -4.23 2.27 13.55
CA GLU A 98 -4.54 2.39 14.99
C GLU A 98 -3.84 3.58 15.64
N GLU A 99 -2.58 3.80 15.28
CA GLU A 99 -1.77 4.92 15.75
C GLU A 99 -2.38 6.27 15.34
N ALA A 100 -2.73 6.42 14.06
CA ALA A 100 -3.30 7.66 13.52
C ALA A 100 -4.69 7.97 14.11
N LEU A 101 -5.47 6.93 14.43
CA LEU A 101 -6.77 7.07 15.09
C LEU A 101 -6.67 7.24 16.62
N GLY A 102 -5.46 7.13 17.19
CA GLY A 102 -5.22 7.24 18.63
C GLY A 102 -5.83 6.08 19.43
N LEU A 103 -6.02 4.93 18.79
CA LEU A 103 -6.48 3.70 19.41
C LEU A 103 -5.28 3.04 20.10
N LYS A 104 -5.17 3.24 21.42
CA LYS A 104 -4.17 2.51 22.23
C LYS A 104 -4.61 1.06 22.39
N GLN A 105 -3.67 0.12 22.31
CA GLN A 105 -3.90 -1.22 22.85
C GLN A 105 -4.18 -1.08 24.35
N MET A 106 -5.43 -1.30 24.75
CA MET A 106 -5.76 -1.63 26.13
C MET A 106 -5.86 -3.15 26.17
N GLU A 107 -4.93 -3.80 26.85
CA GLU A 107 -4.96 -5.24 27.08
C GLU A 107 -6.36 -5.67 27.55
N GLY A 108 -7.00 -6.57 26.81
CA GLY A 108 -8.29 -7.15 27.15
C GLY A 108 -9.54 -6.53 26.50
N GLN A 109 -9.47 -5.43 25.75
CA GLN A 109 -10.64 -4.91 25.00
C GLN A 109 -10.71 -5.40 23.56
N LYS A 110 -11.53 -6.43 23.33
CA LYS A 110 -12.06 -6.80 22.00
C LYS A 110 -13.03 -5.72 21.51
N THR A 111 -12.57 -4.65 20.88
CA THR A 111 -13.50 -3.65 20.33
C THR A 111 -13.19 -3.30 18.89
N GLY A 112 -13.24 -4.28 17.99
CA GLY A 112 -13.31 -4.08 16.53
C GLY A 112 -14.16 -2.88 16.10
N VAL A 113 -15.24 -2.68 16.85
CA VAL A 113 -16.25 -1.62 16.72
C VAL A 113 -15.68 -0.18 16.77
N ASP A 114 -14.66 0.14 17.58
CA ASP A 114 -14.18 1.54 17.67
C ASP A 114 -13.38 1.96 16.41
N PHE A 115 -12.60 1.04 15.83
CA PHE A 115 -11.90 1.30 14.57
C PHE A 115 -12.90 1.57 13.44
N THR A 116 -13.81 0.63 13.21
CA THR A 116 -14.82 0.70 12.14
C THR A 116 -15.67 1.96 12.27
N ASN A 117 -16.19 2.26 13.46
CA ASN A 117 -17.03 3.43 13.68
C ASN A 117 -16.29 4.76 13.44
N ARG A 118 -15.00 4.84 13.80
CA ARG A 118 -14.20 6.05 13.56
C ARG A 118 -13.94 6.26 12.08
N VAL A 119 -13.53 5.21 11.37
CA VAL A 119 -13.30 5.29 9.92
C VAL A 119 -14.60 5.65 9.20
N ASP A 120 -15.71 5.00 9.55
CA ASP A 120 -17.04 5.33 9.04
C ASP A 120 -17.40 6.79 9.28
N HIS A 121 -17.22 7.27 10.52
CA HIS A 121 -17.58 8.64 10.87
C HIS A 121 -16.73 9.67 10.13
N ILE A 122 -15.43 9.40 9.94
CA ILE A 122 -14.54 10.30 9.20
C ILE A 122 -14.96 10.32 7.72
N LEU A 123 -15.12 9.16 7.09
CA LEU A 123 -15.44 9.07 5.66
C LEU A 123 -16.83 9.60 5.33
N LYS A 124 -17.84 9.35 6.19
CA LYS A 124 -19.20 9.90 6.01
C LYS A 124 -19.26 11.43 6.12
N ASN A 125 -18.36 12.02 6.90
CA ASN A 125 -18.29 13.48 7.04
C ASN A 125 -17.30 14.13 6.08
N HIS A 126 -16.47 13.34 5.40
CA HIS A 126 -15.56 13.83 4.38
C HIS A 126 -16.34 14.13 3.10
N SER A 127 -15.98 15.23 2.42
CA SER A 127 -16.64 15.64 1.18
C SER A 127 -16.30 14.75 -0.03
N GLY A 128 -15.43 13.75 0.15
CA GLY A 128 -14.81 12.95 -0.91
C GLY A 128 -13.82 13.71 -1.79
N THR A 129 -13.98 15.03 -1.96
CA THR A 129 -13.18 15.85 -2.86
C THR A 129 -11.82 16.21 -2.23
N GLY A 130 -10.76 16.14 -3.02
CA GLY A 130 -9.41 16.59 -2.62
C GLY A 130 -8.56 15.54 -1.90
N VAL A 131 -9.04 14.29 -1.75
CA VAL A 131 -8.22 13.20 -1.21
C VAL A 131 -7.09 12.90 -2.19
N LYS A 132 -5.85 13.06 -1.72
CA LYS A 132 -4.62 12.77 -2.47
C LYS A 132 -4.00 11.44 -2.05
N ILE A 133 -4.04 11.14 -0.76
CA ILE A 133 -3.39 9.96 -0.19
C ILE A 133 -4.40 9.23 0.69
N LEU A 134 -4.63 7.95 0.40
CA LEU A 134 -5.37 7.03 1.23
C LEU A 134 -4.45 5.91 1.73
N LYS A 135 -4.31 5.81 3.05
CA LYS A 135 -3.62 4.71 3.73
C LYS A 135 -4.60 4.05 4.67
N LEU A 136 -4.95 2.80 4.42
CA LEU A 136 -5.87 2.04 5.25
C LEU A 136 -5.18 0.75 5.67
N ALA A 137 -4.90 0.62 6.97
CA ALA A 137 -4.34 -0.59 7.56
C ALA A 137 -5.34 -1.18 8.56
N VAL A 138 -5.92 -2.33 8.20
CA VAL A 138 -6.84 -3.06 9.08
C VAL A 138 -6.00 -3.92 10.05
N PRO A 139 -6.10 -3.69 11.37
CA PRO A 139 -5.32 -4.43 12.35
C PRO A 139 -5.76 -5.89 12.47
N LEU A 140 -4.81 -6.79 12.75
CA LEU A 140 -4.97 -8.26 12.80
C LEU A 140 -6.15 -8.78 13.64
N TYR A 141 -6.54 -8.06 14.68
CA TYR A 141 -7.57 -8.46 15.64
C TYR A 141 -8.89 -7.70 15.46
N ARG A 142 -9.04 -6.97 14.36
CA ARG A 142 -10.24 -6.19 14.04
C ARG A 142 -10.98 -6.86 12.90
N ASN A 143 -12.15 -7.40 13.21
CA ASN A 143 -13.04 -7.91 12.17
C ASN A 143 -13.76 -6.74 11.50
N VAL A 144 -13.43 -6.48 10.24
CA VAL A 144 -14.08 -5.49 9.36
C VAL A 144 -14.74 -6.26 8.23
N SER A 145 -16.06 -6.10 8.07
CA SER A 145 -16.77 -6.73 6.95
C SER A 145 -16.29 -6.19 5.60
N SER A 146 -16.27 -7.06 4.60
CA SER A 146 -15.94 -6.71 3.21
C SER A 146 -16.79 -5.55 2.66
N CYS A 147 -18.07 -5.45 3.07
CA CYS A 147 -18.95 -4.37 2.67
C CYS A 147 -18.54 -3.00 3.24
N HIS A 148 -18.10 -2.92 4.50
CA HIS A 148 -17.58 -1.68 5.07
C HIS A 148 -16.30 -1.27 4.35
N LEU A 149 -15.40 -2.23 4.11
CA LEU A 149 -14.15 -1.96 3.41
C LEU A 149 -14.39 -1.41 2.00
N THR A 150 -15.27 -2.04 1.22
CA THR A 150 -15.65 -1.55 -0.10
C THR A 150 -16.30 -0.17 -0.04
N SER A 151 -17.19 0.07 0.92
CA SER A 151 -17.79 1.40 1.10
C SER A 151 -16.76 2.47 1.44
N TRP A 152 -15.75 2.13 2.26
CA TRP A 152 -14.67 3.06 2.60
C TRP A 152 -13.83 3.44 1.38
N LEU A 153 -13.46 2.45 0.57
CA LEU A 153 -12.73 2.70 -0.67
C LEU A 153 -13.56 3.56 -1.65
N GLN A 154 -14.87 3.31 -1.77
CA GLN A 154 -15.75 4.10 -2.63
C GLN A 154 -15.83 5.58 -2.21
N ASN A 155 -15.83 5.84 -0.90
CA ASN A 155 -15.92 7.20 -0.37
C ASN A 155 -14.58 7.95 -0.44
N ALA A 156 -13.45 7.23 -0.42
CA ALA A 156 -12.12 7.82 -0.33
C ALA A 156 -11.40 7.92 -1.68
N ILE A 157 -11.62 6.97 -2.59
CA ILE A 157 -10.99 6.96 -3.91
C ILE A 157 -11.82 7.83 -4.85
N THR A 158 -11.40 9.08 -4.99
CA THR A 158 -12.05 10.09 -5.84
C THR A 158 -11.07 10.63 -6.89
N PRO A 159 -11.56 11.32 -7.94
CA PRO A 159 -10.68 11.89 -8.95
C PRO A 159 -9.62 12.81 -8.34
N GLY A 160 -8.35 12.60 -8.71
CA GLY A 160 -7.22 13.35 -8.19
C GLY A 160 -6.44 12.64 -7.07
N ILE A 161 -6.86 11.45 -6.64
CA ILE A 161 -6.10 10.58 -5.74
C ILE A 161 -4.81 10.08 -6.38
N GLU A 162 -3.71 10.15 -5.65
CA GLU A 162 -2.35 9.89 -6.12
C GLU A 162 -1.75 8.64 -5.47
N GLU A 163 -2.09 8.33 -4.22
CA GLU A 163 -1.59 7.16 -3.49
C GLU A 163 -2.74 6.39 -2.83
N VAL A 164 -2.82 5.09 -3.11
CA VAL A 164 -3.73 4.15 -2.45
C VAL A 164 -2.91 3.03 -1.85
N ASN A 165 -2.95 2.91 -0.52
CA ASN A 165 -2.29 1.84 0.23
C ASN A 165 -3.32 1.12 1.09
N LEU A 166 -3.62 -0.11 0.71
CA LEU A 166 -4.53 -1.01 1.42
C LEU A 166 -3.72 -2.14 2.05
N THR A 167 -3.62 -2.12 3.37
CA THR A 167 -2.94 -3.16 4.16
C THR A 167 -3.96 -3.96 4.95
N LEU A 168 -4.29 -5.17 4.49
CA LEU A 168 -5.14 -6.13 5.20
C LEU A 168 -4.31 -7.21 5.90
N HIS A 169 -4.98 -8.19 6.51
CA HIS A 169 -4.35 -9.37 7.11
C HIS A 169 -4.83 -10.67 6.50
N SER A 170 -4.21 -11.80 6.87
CA SER A 170 -4.39 -13.11 6.24
C SER A 170 -5.82 -13.62 6.13
N GLU A 171 -6.72 -13.22 7.03
CA GLU A 171 -8.14 -13.60 6.98
C GLU A 171 -8.84 -13.03 5.72
N PHE A 172 -8.36 -11.91 5.17
CA PHE A 172 -8.94 -11.29 3.98
C PHE A 172 -8.50 -11.93 2.64
N MET A 173 -7.51 -12.83 2.66
CA MET A 173 -6.95 -13.43 1.44
C MET A 173 -8.00 -14.13 0.57
N GLU A 174 -8.92 -14.85 1.20
CA GLU A 174 -9.96 -15.62 0.50
C GLU A 174 -11.32 -14.89 0.49
N GLU A 175 -11.49 -13.90 1.36
CA GLU A 175 -12.79 -13.26 1.59
C GLU A 175 -12.96 -11.94 0.84
N TYR A 176 -11.87 -11.26 0.46
CA TYR A 176 -11.95 -9.91 -0.08
C TYR A 176 -11.32 -9.76 -1.47
N ASN A 177 -12.17 -9.37 -2.42
CA ASN A 177 -11.76 -8.93 -3.74
C ASN A 177 -11.76 -7.40 -3.79
N PHE A 178 -10.60 -6.83 -4.14
CA PHE A 178 -10.47 -5.40 -4.37
C PHE A 178 -11.40 -4.97 -5.52
N PRO A 179 -12.31 -4.02 -5.28
CA PRO A 179 -13.30 -3.60 -6.26
C PRO A 179 -12.67 -2.71 -7.34
N CYS A 180 -12.16 -3.33 -8.41
CA CYS A 180 -11.54 -2.64 -9.55
C CYS A 180 -12.44 -1.56 -10.17
N SER A 181 -13.77 -1.71 -10.08
CA SER A 181 -14.74 -0.73 -10.56
C SER A 181 -14.58 0.67 -9.93
N ILE A 182 -14.00 0.77 -8.73
CA ILE A 182 -13.72 2.06 -8.07
C ILE A 182 -12.60 2.83 -8.80
N LEU A 183 -11.71 2.13 -9.51
CA LEU A 183 -10.63 2.74 -10.28
C LEU A 183 -11.08 3.29 -11.63
N HIS A 184 -12.31 2.99 -12.06
CA HIS A 184 -12.86 3.47 -13.32
C HIS A 184 -13.29 4.95 -13.24
N ASN A 185 -13.89 5.47 -14.31
CA ASN A 185 -14.40 6.85 -14.39
C ASN A 185 -13.35 7.95 -14.10
N GLY A 186 -12.08 7.68 -14.42
CA GLY A 186 -10.98 8.62 -14.25
C GLY A 186 -10.36 8.66 -12.85
N CYS A 187 -10.98 8.05 -11.83
CA CYS A 187 -10.43 8.00 -10.48
C CYS A 187 -9.05 7.33 -10.43
N GLY A 188 -8.89 6.20 -11.12
CA GLY A 188 -7.62 5.48 -11.18
C GLY A 188 -6.54 6.18 -12.01
N ASN A 189 -6.89 7.13 -12.88
CA ASN A 189 -5.92 7.73 -13.81
C ASN A 189 -5.00 8.76 -13.15
N SER A 190 -5.32 9.23 -11.94
CA SER A 190 -4.42 10.07 -11.14
C SER A 190 -3.50 9.27 -10.21
N ILE A 191 -3.76 7.97 -10.02
CA ILE A 191 -2.99 7.14 -9.09
C ILE A 191 -1.57 6.96 -9.62
N LEU A 192 -0.60 7.38 -8.81
CA LEU A 192 0.84 7.22 -9.02
C LEU A 192 1.37 5.99 -8.29
N TYR A 193 0.84 5.70 -7.09
CA TYR A 193 1.25 4.56 -6.27
C TYR A 193 0.05 3.74 -5.80
N LEU A 194 0.02 2.47 -6.18
CA LEU A 194 -0.94 1.49 -5.69
C LEU A 194 -0.21 0.41 -4.89
N ARG A 195 -0.55 0.29 -3.61
CA ARG A 195 -0.12 -0.80 -2.74
C ARG A 195 -1.31 -1.59 -2.24
N LEU A 196 -1.33 -2.89 -2.49
CA LEU A 196 -2.36 -3.80 -1.98
C LEU A 196 -1.69 -4.97 -1.25
N THR A 197 -2.25 -5.36 -0.11
CA THR A 197 -1.79 -6.54 0.61
C THR A 197 -2.93 -7.40 1.13
N TYR A 198 -2.78 -8.72 1.07
CA TYR A 198 -3.73 -9.69 1.62
C TYR A 198 -5.16 -9.59 1.04
N CYS A 199 -5.29 -9.50 -0.28
CA CYS A 199 -6.58 -9.48 -0.98
C CYS A 199 -6.49 -10.12 -2.37
N ALA A 200 -7.63 -10.44 -2.98
CA ALA A 200 -7.69 -10.69 -4.42
C ALA A 200 -7.70 -9.37 -5.20
N PHE A 201 -7.00 -9.33 -6.33
CA PHE A 201 -7.02 -8.17 -7.23
C PHE A 201 -7.19 -8.66 -8.66
N ARG A 202 -8.37 -8.39 -9.20
CA ARG A 202 -8.88 -9.01 -10.43
C ARG A 202 -9.21 -7.95 -11.49
N PRO A 203 -8.21 -7.23 -12.04
CA PRO A 203 -8.42 -6.26 -13.10
C PRO A 203 -8.92 -6.96 -14.37
N THR A 204 -9.97 -6.41 -14.99
CA THR A 204 -10.55 -6.93 -16.23
C THR A 204 -10.09 -6.14 -17.44
N SER A 205 -9.97 -6.81 -18.58
CA SER A 205 -9.66 -6.20 -19.88
C SER A 205 -10.71 -5.12 -20.24
N GLY A 206 -10.26 -3.97 -20.75
CA GLY A 206 -11.13 -2.83 -21.06
C GLY A 206 -11.25 -1.77 -19.95
N SER A 207 -10.47 -1.89 -18.87
CA SER A 207 -10.34 -0.86 -17.85
C SER A 207 -9.24 0.14 -18.22
N ASP A 208 -9.63 1.27 -18.83
CA ASP A 208 -8.74 2.41 -19.11
C ASP A 208 -8.35 3.20 -17.84
N CYS A 209 -7.91 2.49 -16.80
CA CYS A 209 -7.51 3.04 -15.51
C CYS A 209 -6.01 2.88 -15.27
N LEU A 210 -5.46 3.62 -14.29
CA LEU A 210 -4.06 3.55 -13.84
C LEU A 210 -3.01 4.05 -14.85
N ARG A 211 -3.38 4.90 -15.82
CA ARG A 211 -2.45 5.42 -16.84
C ARG A 211 -1.23 6.16 -16.27
N SER A 212 -1.37 6.80 -15.10
CA SER A 212 -0.31 7.54 -14.42
C SER A 212 0.46 6.71 -13.38
N LEU A 213 0.15 5.42 -13.25
CA LEU A 213 0.74 4.57 -12.21
C LEU A 213 2.25 4.42 -12.45
N THR A 214 3.06 4.91 -11.51
CA THR A 214 4.52 4.80 -11.54
C THR A 214 5.03 3.67 -10.65
N LYS A 215 4.29 3.33 -9.59
CA LYS A 215 4.66 2.25 -8.66
C LYS A 215 3.49 1.32 -8.38
N LEU A 216 3.70 0.02 -8.61
CA LEU A 216 2.78 -1.04 -8.23
C LEU A 216 3.46 -1.96 -7.21
N ASP A 217 2.81 -2.17 -6.07
CA ASP A 217 3.32 -2.96 -4.95
C ASP A 217 2.24 -3.92 -4.43
N LEU A 218 2.36 -5.19 -4.80
CA LEU A 218 1.40 -6.23 -4.44
C LEU A 218 2.09 -7.23 -3.52
N TYR A 219 1.58 -7.41 -2.30
CA TYR A 219 2.14 -8.35 -1.34
C TYR A 219 1.09 -9.30 -0.79
N LYS A 220 1.26 -10.62 -1.01
CA LYS A 220 0.23 -11.63 -0.77
C LYS A 220 -1.09 -11.20 -1.41
N VAL A 221 -1.06 -10.98 -2.71
CA VAL A 221 -2.25 -10.63 -3.49
C VAL A 221 -2.55 -11.77 -4.47
N SER A 222 -3.81 -12.19 -4.51
CA SER A 222 -4.29 -13.21 -5.45
C SER A 222 -4.56 -12.55 -6.81
N ILE A 223 -3.59 -12.69 -7.70
CA ILE A 223 -3.58 -12.15 -9.07
C ILE A 223 -2.87 -13.12 -10.01
N THR A 224 -3.48 -13.39 -11.16
CA THR A 224 -2.93 -14.24 -12.22
C THR A 224 -2.03 -13.43 -13.19
N GLY A 225 -1.25 -14.13 -14.00
CA GLY A 225 -0.43 -13.48 -15.04
C GLY A 225 -1.24 -12.71 -16.07
N ASP A 226 -2.41 -13.23 -16.47
CA ASP A 226 -3.29 -12.60 -17.45
C ASP A 226 -3.95 -11.33 -16.90
N GLU A 227 -4.39 -11.37 -15.64
CA GLU A 227 -4.93 -10.20 -14.93
C GLU A 227 -3.86 -9.11 -14.77
N LEU A 228 -2.64 -9.48 -14.35
CA LEU A 228 -1.53 -8.54 -14.28
C LEU A 228 -1.19 -7.98 -15.67
N GLY A 229 -1.21 -8.80 -16.71
CA GLY A 229 -1.02 -8.38 -18.10
C GLY A 229 -2.06 -7.37 -18.56
N CYS A 230 -3.34 -7.57 -18.19
CA CYS A 230 -4.41 -6.61 -18.45
C CYS A 230 -4.13 -5.26 -17.80
N LEU A 231 -3.66 -5.25 -16.56
CA LEU A 231 -3.31 -4.01 -15.87
C LEU A 231 -2.13 -3.30 -16.53
N ILE A 232 -1.06 -4.06 -16.82
CA ILE A 232 0.18 -3.53 -17.38
C ILE A 232 -0.02 -2.99 -18.81
N SER A 233 -1.00 -3.51 -19.55
CA SER A 233 -1.29 -3.08 -20.92
C SER A 233 -1.62 -1.58 -21.03
N ASN A 234 -2.09 -0.95 -19.96
CA ASN A 234 -2.52 0.45 -19.93
C ASN A 234 -1.63 1.37 -19.05
N THR A 235 -0.60 0.84 -18.37
CA THR A 235 0.23 1.58 -17.41
C THR A 235 1.58 2.01 -18.00
N PHE A 236 1.57 2.92 -18.97
CA PHE A 236 2.80 3.37 -19.66
C PHE A 236 3.80 4.13 -18.75
N ALA A 237 3.30 4.70 -17.65
CA ALA A 237 4.10 5.44 -16.69
C ALA A 237 4.85 4.56 -15.68
N LEU A 238 4.67 3.23 -15.72
CA LEU A 238 5.16 2.33 -14.68
C LEU A 238 6.69 2.31 -14.61
N GLU A 239 7.24 2.67 -13.45
CA GLU A 239 8.68 2.70 -13.17
C GLU A 239 9.12 1.54 -12.28
N LYS A 240 8.26 1.12 -11.35
CA LYS A 240 8.57 0.11 -10.32
C LYS A 240 7.44 -0.92 -10.19
N LEU A 241 7.77 -2.19 -10.39
CA LEU A 241 6.88 -3.33 -10.19
C LEU A 241 7.40 -4.20 -9.05
N MET A 242 6.65 -4.29 -7.96
CA MET A 242 7.00 -5.08 -6.78
C MET A 242 5.90 -6.11 -6.53
N LEU A 243 6.25 -7.40 -6.65
CA LEU A 243 5.35 -8.52 -6.46
C LEU A 243 5.94 -9.44 -5.39
N GLY A 244 5.30 -9.49 -4.23
CA GLY A 244 5.70 -10.30 -3.10
C GLY A 244 4.66 -11.37 -2.79
N GLN A 245 5.05 -12.64 -2.72
CA GLN A 245 4.15 -13.75 -2.32
C GLN A 245 2.84 -13.82 -3.12
N CYS A 246 2.85 -13.42 -4.39
CA CYS A 246 1.74 -13.58 -5.32
C CYS A 246 1.75 -15.00 -5.89
N ASN A 247 1.09 -15.94 -5.19
CA ASN A 247 1.18 -17.37 -5.50
C ASN A 247 0.27 -17.83 -6.65
N GLU A 248 -0.63 -17.00 -7.16
CA GLU A 248 -1.40 -17.31 -8.39
C GLU A 248 -0.65 -16.92 -9.68
N LEU A 249 0.49 -16.22 -9.54
CA LEU A 249 1.30 -15.76 -10.66
C LEU A 249 2.18 -16.91 -11.18
N ILE A 250 1.80 -17.49 -12.31
CA ILE A 250 2.54 -18.58 -12.96
C ILE A 250 3.54 -18.04 -14.00
N CYS A 251 3.14 -17.00 -14.73
CA CYS A 251 3.95 -16.37 -15.77
C CYS A 251 3.89 -14.85 -15.63
N LEU A 252 5.04 -14.19 -15.74
CA LEU A 252 5.14 -12.73 -15.81
C LEU A 252 5.63 -12.33 -17.19
N LYS A 253 4.82 -11.55 -17.91
CA LYS A 253 5.17 -10.98 -19.21
C LYS A 253 5.24 -9.46 -19.11
N ILE A 254 6.44 -8.92 -19.31
CA ILE A 254 6.71 -7.49 -19.27
C ILE A 254 6.88 -7.02 -20.72
N PRO A 255 5.94 -6.22 -21.25
CA PRO A 255 5.95 -5.84 -22.65
C PRO A 255 6.97 -4.74 -22.97
N PHE A 256 7.31 -4.60 -24.26
CA PHE A 256 8.38 -3.70 -24.70
C PHE A 256 8.06 -2.20 -24.55
N TRP A 257 6.79 -1.83 -24.56
CA TRP A 257 6.36 -0.42 -24.45
C TRP A 257 6.42 0.13 -23.02
N LEU A 258 6.80 -0.69 -22.03
CA LEU A 258 7.10 -0.20 -20.68
C LEU A 258 8.49 0.44 -20.63
N GLU A 259 8.65 1.56 -21.34
CA GLU A 259 9.93 2.26 -21.48
C GLU A 259 10.41 2.89 -20.17
N ARG A 260 9.51 3.16 -19.21
CA ARG A 260 9.88 3.75 -17.92
C ARG A 260 10.22 2.73 -16.85
N LEU A 261 9.91 1.45 -17.08
CA LEU A 261 10.09 0.40 -16.08
C LEU A 261 11.58 0.18 -15.86
N SER A 262 12.06 0.58 -14.68
CA SER A 262 13.48 0.54 -14.32
C SER A 262 13.78 -0.46 -13.21
N PHE A 263 12.75 -0.88 -12.47
CA PHE A 263 12.87 -1.75 -11.29
C PHE A 263 11.77 -2.80 -11.23
N VAL A 264 12.18 -4.07 -11.09
CA VAL A 264 11.29 -5.20 -10.83
C VAL A 264 11.79 -5.97 -9.61
N ASP A 265 10.91 -6.21 -8.64
CA ASP A 265 11.16 -7.03 -7.46
C ASP A 265 10.12 -8.15 -7.36
N LEU A 266 10.59 -9.39 -7.48
CA LEU A 266 9.82 -10.62 -7.37
C LEU A 266 10.33 -11.36 -6.13
N THR A 267 9.52 -11.39 -5.09
CA THR A 267 9.94 -11.92 -3.79
C THR A 267 8.94 -12.98 -3.31
N TRP A 268 9.38 -14.23 -3.19
CA TRP A 268 8.62 -15.37 -2.68
C TRP A 268 7.34 -15.74 -3.46
N CYS A 269 7.28 -15.49 -4.77
CA CYS A 269 6.18 -15.94 -5.64
C CYS A 269 6.37 -17.42 -6.01
N ARG A 270 5.78 -18.34 -5.24
CA ARG A 270 6.12 -19.78 -5.27
C ARG A 270 5.73 -20.52 -6.56
N MET A 271 4.64 -20.11 -7.21
CA MET A 271 4.15 -20.78 -8.42
C MET A 271 4.71 -20.17 -9.70
N LEU A 272 5.57 -19.14 -9.61
CA LEU A 272 6.13 -18.46 -10.77
C LEU A 272 7.15 -19.36 -11.47
N GLN A 273 6.90 -19.66 -12.75
CA GLN A 273 7.73 -20.57 -13.55
C GLN A 273 8.44 -19.88 -14.70
N VAL A 274 7.84 -18.82 -15.27
CA VAL A 274 8.37 -18.12 -16.45
C VAL A 274 8.32 -16.61 -16.27
N ILE A 275 9.43 -15.94 -16.58
CA ILE A 275 9.53 -14.48 -16.65
C ILE A 275 10.03 -14.12 -18.05
N GLU A 276 9.19 -13.40 -18.80
CA GLU A 276 9.53 -12.86 -20.11
C GLU A 276 9.54 -11.34 -20.00
N SER A 277 10.65 -10.70 -20.38
CA SER A 277 10.74 -9.25 -20.34
C SER A 277 11.34 -8.68 -21.62
N ALA A 278 10.59 -7.78 -22.24
CA ALA A 278 11.02 -6.99 -23.37
C ALA A 278 11.21 -5.49 -23.04
N ALA A 279 11.09 -5.11 -21.75
CA ALA A 279 11.23 -3.72 -21.33
C ALA A 279 12.67 -3.20 -21.56
N PRO A 280 12.84 -2.10 -22.33
CA PRO A 280 14.18 -1.68 -22.79
C PRO A 280 15.04 -1.06 -21.69
N ASN A 281 14.43 -0.39 -20.70
CA ASN A 281 15.15 0.40 -19.69
C ASN A 281 15.17 -0.27 -18.31
N LEU A 282 14.88 -1.57 -18.24
CA LEU A 282 14.91 -2.32 -16.99
C LEU A 282 16.36 -2.42 -16.49
N SER A 283 16.67 -1.66 -15.44
CA SER A 283 18.04 -1.54 -14.91
C SER A 283 18.30 -2.46 -13.71
N THR A 284 17.27 -2.69 -12.90
CA THR A 284 17.37 -3.39 -11.63
C THR A 284 16.34 -4.49 -11.56
N PHE A 285 16.81 -5.71 -11.30
CA PHE A 285 15.98 -6.89 -11.21
C PHE A 285 16.29 -7.64 -9.93
N LYS A 286 15.25 -7.98 -9.16
CA LYS A 286 15.37 -8.75 -7.94
C LYS A 286 14.44 -9.96 -8.00
N LEU A 287 15.00 -11.13 -7.73
CA LEU A 287 14.30 -12.42 -7.71
C LEU A 287 14.71 -13.19 -6.46
N ILE A 288 13.84 -13.19 -5.44
CA ILE A 288 14.01 -14.01 -4.24
C ILE A 288 12.94 -15.09 -4.26
N GLY A 289 13.30 -16.37 -4.14
CA GLY A 289 12.35 -17.47 -4.13
C GLY A 289 12.90 -18.74 -4.77
N ASP A 290 12.14 -19.33 -5.68
CA ASP A 290 12.54 -20.52 -6.43
C ASP A 290 13.17 -20.12 -7.78
N PRO A 291 14.03 -20.99 -8.38
CA PRO A 291 14.57 -20.75 -9.71
C PRO A 291 13.45 -20.70 -10.76
N VAL A 292 13.51 -19.67 -11.61
CA VAL A 292 12.50 -19.40 -12.66
C VAL A 292 13.19 -19.38 -14.02
N GLN A 293 12.49 -19.82 -15.06
CA GLN A 293 12.96 -19.64 -16.43
C GLN A 293 12.84 -18.17 -16.82
N MET A 294 13.95 -17.57 -17.23
CA MET A 294 14.04 -16.16 -17.59
C MET A 294 14.38 -16.00 -19.07
N SER A 295 13.58 -15.23 -19.79
CA SER A 295 13.87 -14.78 -21.15
C SER A 295 13.81 -13.25 -21.19
N PHE A 296 14.96 -12.64 -21.40
CA PHE A 296 15.08 -11.19 -21.58
C PHE A 296 15.41 -10.91 -23.04
N GLY A 297 14.78 -9.88 -23.60
CA GLY A 297 15.08 -9.44 -24.97
C GLY A 297 16.55 -9.05 -25.13
N ILE A 298 17.06 -9.13 -26.37
CA ILE A 298 18.46 -8.80 -26.73
C ILE A 298 18.85 -7.38 -26.26
N SER A 299 17.87 -6.48 -26.14
CA SER A 299 18.04 -5.10 -25.69
C SER A 299 18.11 -4.92 -24.16
N SER A 300 18.05 -5.99 -23.36
CA SER A 300 18.03 -5.92 -21.90
C SER A 300 19.21 -5.11 -21.33
N GLN A 301 18.91 -4.10 -20.52
CA GLN A 301 19.88 -3.21 -19.87
C GLN A 301 20.02 -3.48 -18.36
N VAL A 302 19.74 -4.71 -17.92
CA VAL A 302 19.82 -5.05 -16.49
C VAL A 302 21.27 -4.98 -16.02
N LYS A 303 21.54 -4.00 -15.17
CA LYS A 303 22.87 -3.75 -14.58
C LYS A 303 22.96 -4.28 -13.14
N ASN A 304 21.85 -4.25 -12.41
CA ASN A 304 21.80 -4.64 -11.01
C ASN A 304 20.88 -5.84 -10.83
N LEU A 305 21.45 -6.96 -10.39
CA LEU A 305 20.73 -8.21 -10.19
C LEU A 305 20.87 -8.67 -8.74
N ASN A 306 19.75 -8.98 -8.10
CA ASN A 306 19.72 -9.62 -6.80
C ASN A 306 18.92 -10.92 -6.88
N VAL A 307 19.60 -12.06 -6.77
CA VAL A 307 18.96 -13.38 -6.79
C VAL A 307 19.15 -14.07 -5.44
N GLY A 308 18.09 -14.64 -4.89
CA GLY A 308 18.18 -15.42 -3.67
C GLY A 308 17.30 -16.66 -3.71
N PHE A 309 17.85 -17.83 -3.36
CA PHE A 309 17.09 -19.07 -3.25
C PHE A 309 16.98 -19.51 -1.81
N SER A 310 15.79 -19.98 -1.44
CA SER A 310 15.47 -20.21 -0.03
C SER A 310 15.17 -21.66 0.31
N PHE A 311 14.57 -22.41 -0.62
CA PHE A 311 14.28 -23.84 -0.44
C PHE A 311 14.96 -24.72 -1.47
N LYS A 312 15.61 -24.11 -2.48
CA LYS A 312 16.37 -24.81 -3.51
C LYS A 312 17.86 -24.59 -3.29
N PRO A 313 18.65 -25.67 -3.23
CA PRO A 313 20.08 -25.54 -3.08
C PRO A 313 20.74 -25.06 -4.38
N ASN A 314 22.00 -24.66 -4.28
CA ASN A 314 22.92 -24.47 -5.41
C ASN A 314 22.66 -23.21 -6.26
N ILE A 315 22.33 -22.09 -5.62
CA ILE A 315 22.16 -20.82 -6.36
C ILE A 315 23.47 -20.39 -7.02
N LEU A 316 24.62 -20.72 -6.43
CA LEU A 316 25.92 -20.33 -6.97
C LEU A 316 26.20 -21.02 -8.30
N SER A 317 25.96 -22.33 -8.37
CA SER A 317 26.06 -23.11 -9.59
C SER A 317 25.07 -22.63 -10.66
N TYR A 318 23.82 -22.35 -10.27
CA TYR A 318 22.84 -21.75 -11.18
C TYR A 318 23.31 -20.38 -11.70
N ALA A 319 23.82 -19.53 -10.81
CA ALA A 319 24.21 -18.17 -11.11
C ALA A 319 25.34 -18.13 -12.14
N ILE A 320 26.43 -18.89 -11.90
CA ILE A 320 27.60 -18.90 -12.78
C ILE A 320 27.32 -19.57 -14.13
N THR A 321 26.38 -20.52 -14.20
CA THR A 321 26.07 -21.26 -15.44
C THR A 321 24.99 -20.61 -16.31
N LYS A 322 24.05 -19.87 -15.72
CA LYS A 322 22.88 -19.32 -16.45
C LYS A 322 22.94 -17.81 -16.60
N LEU A 323 23.31 -17.07 -15.55
CA LEU A 323 23.16 -15.62 -15.55
C LEU A 323 24.05 -14.87 -16.56
N PRO A 324 25.29 -15.30 -16.89
CA PRO A 324 26.10 -14.59 -17.89
C PRO A 324 25.40 -14.47 -19.25
N SER A 325 24.68 -15.52 -19.67
CA SER A 325 23.96 -15.53 -20.94
C SER A 325 22.66 -14.72 -20.91
N VAL A 326 21.99 -14.66 -19.76
CA VAL A 326 20.72 -13.94 -19.58
C VAL A 326 20.96 -12.44 -19.39
N PHE A 327 22.05 -12.07 -18.71
CA PHE A 327 22.37 -10.68 -18.34
C PHE A 327 23.81 -10.33 -18.75
N PRO A 328 24.08 -10.16 -20.05
CA PRO A 328 25.44 -9.93 -20.55
C PRO A 328 26.04 -8.60 -20.07
N HIS A 329 25.21 -7.60 -19.75
CA HIS A 329 25.62 -6.25 -19.32
C HIS A 329 25.59 -6.04 -17.80
N LEU A 330 25.63 -7.11 -17.03
CA LEU A 330 25.50 -7.03 -15.57
C LEU A 330 26.72 -6.36 -14.93
N GLU A 331 26.49 -5.36 -14.07
CA GLU A 331 27.52 -4.61 -13.35
C GLU A 331 27.57 -4.97 -11.85
N THR A 332 26.41 -5.25 -11.26
CA THR A 332 26.27 -5.64 -9.84
C THR A 332 25.47 -6.93 -9.71
N LEU A 333 26.03 -7.91 -9.02
CA LEU A 333 25.39 -9.20 -8.71
C LEU A 333 25.36 -9.43 -7.20
N ILE A 334 24.17 -9.64 -6.65
CA ILE A 334 23.95 -10.04 -5.28
C ILE A 334 23.33 -11.44 -5.29
N LEU A 335 23.96 -12.38 -4.60
CA LEU A 335 23.49 -13.75 -4.43
C LEU A 335 23.21 -14.03 -2.97
N SER A 336 22.06 -14.63 -2.68
CA SER A 336 21.71 -15.08 -1.33
C SER A 336 21.34 -16.57 -1.35
N SER A 337 22.14 -17.41 -0.70
CA SER A 337 21.90 -18.85 -0.58
C SER A 337 21.61 -19.24 0.86
N MET A 338 20.64 -20.13 1.04
CA MET A 338 20.42 -20.84 2.31
C MET A 338 21.02 -22.26 2.33
N SER A 339 21.42 -22.80 1.16
CA SER A 339 21.93 -24.17 1.06
C SER A 339 22.74 -24.36 -0.21
N GLU A 340 23.97 -24.83 -0.08
CA GLU A 340 24.80 -25.32 -1.17
C GLU A 340 25.11 -26.80 -0.90
N MET A 341 24.88 -27.63 -1.89
CA MET A 341 25.10 -29.09 -1.86
C MET A 341 26.18 -29.52 -2.87
N ILE A 342 26.49 -28.67 -3.85
CA ILE A 342 27.55 -28.89 -4.82
C ILE A 342 28.48 -27.70 -4.86
N ASP A 343 29.74 -27.97 -5.20
CA ASP A 343 30.72 -26.91 -5.41
C ASP A 343 30.39 -26.12 -6.68
N THR A 344 30.83 -24.86 -6.69
CA THR A 344 30.62 -23.99 -7.84
C THR A 344 31.47 -24.47 -9.01
N PRO A 345 30.86 -24.80 -10.16
CA PRO A 345 31.61 -25.32 -11.30
C PRO A 345 32.44 -24.21 -11.95
N MET A 346 33.56 -24.59 -12.57
CA MET A 346 34.23 -23.70 -13.52
C MET A 346 33.46 -23.67 -14.83
N VAL A 347 33.18 -22.48 -15.37
CA VAL A 347 32.36 -22.29 -16.58
C VAL A 347 33.07 -21.37 -17.56
N ALA A 348 32.84 -21.61 -18.86
CA ALA A 348 33.44 -20.85 -19.95
C ALA A 348 32.81 -19.45 -20.13
N ASP A 349 31.54 -19.29 -19.77
CA ASP A 349 30.82 -18.02 -19.92
C ASP A 349 31.25 -17.03 -18.84
N LYS A 350 31.46 -15.77 -19.25
CA LYS A 350 32.04 -14.73 -18.41
C LYS A 350 31.08 -13.59 -18.18
N PHE A 351 31.10 -13.05 -16.97
CA PHE A 351 30.50 -11.78 -16.65
C PHE A 351 31.44 -10.64 -17.09
N LEU A 352 31.37 -10.27 -18.36
CA LEU A 352 32.31 -9.34 -18.99
C LEU A 352 32.34 -7.94 -18.36
N HIS A 353 31.23 -7.52 -17.72
CA HIS A 353 31.04 -6.17 -17.19
C HIS A 353 30.80 -6.13 -15.67
N LEU A 354 30.90 -7.27 -14.98
CA LEU A 354 30.59 -7.34 -13.56
C LEU A 354 31.70 -6.68 -12.74
N LYS A 355 31.33 -5.66 -11.97
CA LYS A 355 32.21 -4.88 -11.11
C LYS A 355 32.02 -5.19 -9.64
N HIS A 356 30.79 -5.46 -9.21
CA HIS A 356 30.47 -5.69 -7.81
C HIS A 356 29.76 -7.02 -7.63
N LEU A 357 30.40 -7.93 -6.89
CA LEU A 357 29.83 -9.22 -6.52
C LEU A 357 29.66 -9.30 -5.01
N LYS A 358 28.45 -9.61 -4.57
CA LYS A 358 28.14 -9.88 -3.17
C LYS A 358 27.48 -11.24 -3.03
N ILE A 359 28.04 -12.09 -2.17
CA ILE A 359 27.52 -13.42 -1.89
C ILE A 359 27.20 -13.50 -0.40
N PHE A 360 25.94 -13.81 -0.09
CA PHE A 360 25.46 -14.10 1.24
C PHE A 360 25.16 -15.60 1.35
N LEU A 361 25.84 -16.28 2.27
CA LEU A 361 25.64 -17.69 2.56
C LEU A 361 25.12 -17.82 3.98
N SER A 362 23.87 -18.27 4.11
CA SER A 362 23.28 -18.64 5.39
C SER A 362 23.26 -20.16 5.47
N ILE A 363 24.27 -20.76 6.08
CA ILE A 363 24.39 -22.23 6.12
C ILE A 363 23.63 -22.70 7.36
N LEU A 364 22.42 -23.23 7.17
CA LEU A 364 21.70 -23.89 8.25
C LEU A 364 22.47 -25.17 8.65
N TYR A 365 22.95 -25.22 9.90
CA TYR A 365 23.74 -26.30 10.49
C TYR A 365 23.03 -27.67 10.62
N ASP A 366 21.93 -27.92 9.92
CA ASP A 366 21.27 -29.22 9.96
C ASP A 366 22.00 -30.21 9.05
N SER A 367 22.89 -30.99 9.66
CA SER A 367 23.41 -32.36 9.41
C SER A 367 23.49 -33.00 8.01
N TRP A 368 23.01 -32.37 6.93
CA TRP A 368 22.91 -32.91 5.57
C TRP A 368 23.60 -32.06 4.48
N SER A 369 24.26 -30.95 4.84
CA SER A 369 25.10 -30.21 3.87
C SER A 369 26.53 -30.76 3.93
N PRO A 370 27.09 -31.32 2.83
CA PRO A 370 28.53 -31.51 2.75
C PRO A 370 29.21 -30.15 2.95
N ALA A 371 30.40 -30.12 3.55
CA ALA A 371 31.15 -28.89 3.74
C ALA A 371 31.40 -28.23 2.38
N TYR A 372 30.58 -27.24 2.01
CA TYR A 372 30.69 -26.52 0.76
C TYR A 372 32.10 -25.94 0.63
N ASP A 373 32.78 -26.22 -0.48
CA ASP A 373 34.13 -25.70 -0.70
C ASP A 373 34.06 -24.22 -1.07
N PHE A 374 34.32 -23.36 -0.09
CA PHE A 374 34.41 -21.92 -0.31
C PHE A 374 35.50 -21.54 -1.33
N LEU A 375 36.51 -22.39 -1.56
CA LEU A 375 37.50 -22.14 -2.61
C LEU A 375 36.90 -22.28 -4.02
N SER A 376 35.79 -23.02 -4.18
CA SER A 376 35.09 -23.11 -5.45
C SER A 376 34.52 -21.76 -5.93
N LEU A 377 34.39 -20.77 -5.03
CA LEU A 377 34.04 -19.38 -5.36
C LEU A 377 35.09 -18.68 -6.23
N VAL A 378 36.32 -19.19 -6.31
CA VAL A 378 37.34 -18.68 -7.25
C VAL A 378 36.82 -18.70 -8.69
N SER A 379 35.92 -19.63 -9.03
CA SER A 379 35.25 -19.68 -10.33
C SER A 379 34.55 -18.37 -10.69
N PHE A 380 33.97 -17.65 -9.71
CA PHE A 380 33.37 -16.34 -9.96
C PHE A 380 34.41 -15.27 -10.25
N LEU A 381 35.58 -15.33 -9.61
CA LEU A 381 36.68 -14.40 -9.88
C LEU A 381 37.21 -14.61 -11.31
N ASP A 382 37.41 -15.86 -11.71
CA ASP A 382 37.85 -16.22 -13.06
C ASP A 382 36.83 -15.85 -14.14
N ALA A 383 35.54 -15.96 -13.82
CA ALA A 383 34.44 -15.57 -14.69
C ALA A 383 34.22 -14.05 -14.78
N SER A 384 34.84 -13.24 -13.90
CA SER A 384 34.54 -11.80 -13.76
C SER A 384 35.80 -10.94 -13.96
N PRO A 385 36.28 -10.76 -15.20
CA PRO A 385 37.55 -10.08 -15.48
C PRO A 385 37.59 -8.59 -15.11
N GLN A 386 36.44 -7.95 -14.91
CA GLN A 386 36.32 -6.53 -14.53
C GLN A 386 35.93 -6.33 -13.05
N LEU A 387 36.03 -7.37 -12.23
CA LEU A 387 35.57 -7.31 -10.84
C LEU A 387 36.41 -6.32 -10.02
N GLU A 388 35.75 -5.30 -9.48
CA GLU A 388 36.35 -4.27 -8.64
C GLU A 388 36.13 -4.57 -7.15
N THR A 389 35.03 -5.22 -6.79
CA THR A 389 34.66 -5.50 -5.40
C THR A 389 34.03 -6.88 -5.26
N PHE A 390 34.56 -7.66 -4.32
CA PHE A 390 33.99 -8.94 -3.91
C PHE A 390 33.68 -8.90 -2.40
N LEU A 391 32.44 -9.17 -2.04
CA LEU A 391 31.99 -9.25 -0.64
C LEU A 391 31.37 -10.62 -0.38
N LEU A 392 32.01 -11.38 0.50
CA LEU A 392 31.47 -12.62 1.03
C LEU A 392 30.95 -12.38 2.45
N SER A 393 29.72 -12.79 2.72
CA SER A 393 29.13 -12.73 4.05
C SER A 393 28.55 -14.10 4.38
N THR A 394 29.04 -14.70 5.47
CA THR A 394 28.58 -16.00 5.95
C THR A 394 27.90 -15.80 7.30
N SER A 395 26.68 -16.32 7.45
CA SER A 395 26.04 -16.47 8.76
C SER A 395 25.96 -17.95 9.11
N GLY A 396 26.57 -18.32 10.23
CA GLY A 396 26.40 -19.61 10.90
C GLY A 396 25.39 -19.49 12.02
#